data_AF-A0A965Z9G9-F1
#
_entry.id   AF-A0A965Z9G9-F1
#
_cell.length_a   1.000
_cell.length_b   1.000
_cell.length_c   1.000
_cell.angle_alpha   90.00
_cell.angle_beta   90.00
_cell.angle_gamma   90.00
#
_symmetry.space_group_name_H-M   'P 1'
#
loop_
_entity.id
_entity.type
_entity.pdbx_description
1 polymer ?
#
loop_
_entity_poly.entity_id
_entity_poly.type
_entity_poly.pdbx_seq_one_letter_code
_entity_poly.pdbx_strand_id
1 'polypeptide(L)'
;MDYFFFGRQREKPMAIGTAQLIYYKACKTSGVRRVGGIHVLRHCFATHLMENGTDIYTIRKWMGHRSLVTTSRYMHVTAEHMAKVKSPLDM
;
A
#
# COMPACT_ATOMS: atom_id res chain seq x y z
N MET A 1 -19.59 19.87 9.63
CA MET A 1 -18.76 18.73 9.21
C MET A 1 -17.43 19.32 8.79
N ASP A 2 -16.41 19.25 9.65
CA ASP A 2 -15.07 19.75 9.33
C ASP A 2 -14.34 18.66 8.53
N TYR A 3 -13.88 18.99 7.32
CA TYR A 3 -13.08 18.08 6.52
C TYR A 3 -11.65 18.04 7.06
N PHE A 4 -11.04 16.86 7.20
CA PHE A 4 -9.63 16.79 7.60
C PHE A 4 -8.69 17.34 6.51
N PHE A 5 -9.04 17.13 5.24
CA PHE A 5 -8.32 17.67 4.09
C PHE A 5 -9.21 18.61 3.28
N PHE A 6 -8.83 19.88 3.24
CA PHE A 6 -9.55 20.93 2.54
C PHE A 6 -9.10 21.10 1.09
N GLY A 7 -10.02 21.59 0.25
CA GLY A 7 -9.71 22.06 -1.08
C GLY A 7 -9.08 23.47 -1.05
N ARG A 8 -9.09 24.16 -2.20
CA ARG A 8 -8.64 25.56 -2.28
C ARG A 8 -9.47 26.51 -1.38
N GLN A 9 -10.72 26.16 -1.13
CA GLN A 9 -11.63 26.82 -0.19
C GLN A 9 -11.78 25.93 1.04
N ARG A 10 -11.69 26.48 2.26
CA ARG A 10 -11.68 25.70 3.51
C ARG A 10 -13.03 25.05 3.82
N GLU A 11 -14.09 25.52 3.18
CA GLU A 11 -15.45 25.02 3.32
C GLU A 11 -15.69 23.78 2.45
N LYS A 12 -14.76 23.48 1.53
CA LYS A 12 -14.90 22.38 0.57
C LYS A 12 -13.86 21.29 0.81
N PRO A 13 -14.22 20.01 0.58
CA PRO A 13 -13.26 18.93 0.67
C PRO A 13 -12.23 19.01 -0.45
N MET A 14 -11.06 18.43 -0.20
CA MET A 14 -10.09 18.14 -1.25
C MET A 14 -10.73 17.26 -2.34
N ALA A 15 -10.48 17.60 -3.61
CA ALA A 15 -10.97 16.80 -4.73
C ALA A 15 -10.31 15.41 -4.75
N ILE A 16 -11.07 14.38 -5.15
CA ILE A 16 -10.64 12.98 -5.12
C ILE A 16 -9.30 12.76 -5.85
N GLY A 17 -9.10 13.41 -7.01
CA GLY A 17 -7.88 13.29 -7.79
C GLY A 17 -6.66 14.03 -7.23
N THR A 18 -6.84 14.92 -6.26
CA THR A 18 -5.74 15.75 -5.74
C THR A 18 -4.65 14.90 -5.08
N ALA A 19 -5.03 13.87 -4.32
CA ALA A 19 -4.06 12.96 -3.71
C ALA A 19 -3.19 12.26 -4.77
N GLN A 20 -3.80 11.83 -5.87
CA GLN A 20 -3.11 11.20 -7.00
C GLN A 20 -2.08 12.15 -7.65
N LEU A 21 -2.43 13.43 -7.79
CA LEU A 21 -1.53 14.46 -8.31
C LEU A 21 -0.37 14.76 -7.35
N ILE A 22 -0.65 14.81 -6.04
CA ILE A 22 0.37 14.96 -5.00
C ILE A 22 1.38 13.81 -5.09
N TYR A 23 0.90 12.56 -5.18
CA TYR A 23 1.75 11.38 -5.36
C TYR A 23 2.65 11.50 -6.60
N TYR A 24 2.10 11.89 -7.75
CA TYR A 24 2.90 12.06 -8.97
C TYR A 24 4.00 13.13 -8.81
N LYS A 25 3.69 14.25 -8.15
CA LYS A 25 4.67 15.29 -7.86
C LYS A 25 5.75 14.78 -6.91
N ALA A 26 5.39 13.99 -5.90
CA ALA A 26 6.32 13.39 -4.95
C ALA A 26 7.28 12.40 -5.64
N CYS A 27 6.80 11.51 -6.53
CA CYS A 27 7.68 10.63 -7.31
C CYS A 27 8.66 11.42 -8.18
N LYS A 28 8.16 12.46 -8.87
CA LYS A 28 9.01 13.29 -9.74
C LYS A 28 10.12 14.00 -8.96
N THR A 29 9.81 14.50 -7.77
CA THR A 29 10.76 15.26 -6.94
C THR A 29 11.74 14.39 -6.16
N SER A 30 11.33 13.19 -5.76
CA SER A 30 12.18 12.23 -5.04
C SER A 30 13.15 11.44 -5.93
N GLY A 31 12.96 11.46 -7.26
CA GLY A 31 13.72 10.62 -8.18
C GLY A 31 13.32 9.14 -8.17
N VAL A 32 12.34 8.75 -7.35
CA VAL A 32 11.81 7.38 -7.33
C VAL A 32 11.11 7.08 -8.65
N ARG A 33 11.48 5.96 -9.28
CA ARG A 33 10.80 5.47 -10.48
C ARG A 33 9.33 5.25 -10.18
N ARG A 34 8.48 6.07 -10.80
CA ARG A 34 7.02 5.95 -10.65
C ARG A 34 6.55 4.64 -11.26
N VAL A 35 5.97 3.79 -10.42
CA VAL A 35 5.19 2.62 -10.83
C VAL A 35 3.74 2.91 -10.48
N GLY A 36 2.84 2.87 -11.47
CA GLY A 36 1.40 3.04 -11.25
C GLY A 36 0.96 4.38 -10.61
N GLY A 37 -0.20 4.32 -9.93
CA GLY A 37 -0.84 5.44 -9.23
C GLY A 37 -0.72 5.38 -7.70
N ILE A 38 -1.47 6.22 -6.98
CA ILE A 38 -1.37 6.38 -5.51
C ILE A 38 -1.69 5.08 -4.77
N HIS A 39 -2.49 4.19 -5.36
CA HIS A 39 -2.79 2.87 -4.81
C HIS A 39 -1.56 2.00 -4.62
N VAL A 40 -0.44 2.28 -5.30
CA VAL A 40 0.83 1.57 -5.04
C VAL A 40 1.29 1.75 -3.61
N LEU A 41 1.11 2.93 -3.00
CA LEU A 41 1.44 3.13 -1.58
C LEU A 41 0.67 2.16 -0.66
N ARG A 42 -0.59 1.91 -0.99
CA ARG A 42 -1.45 0.97 -0.25
C ARG A 42 -1.02 -0.49 -0.48
N HIS A 43 -0.55 -0.83 -1.68
CA HIS A 43 0.03 -2.13 -1.95
C HIS A 43 1.33 -2.34 -1.18
N CYS A 44 2.25 -1.36 -1.21
CA CYS A 44 3.50 -1.40 -0.45
C CYS A 44 3.26 -1.58 1.05
N PHE A 45 2.28 -0.87 1.62
CA PHE A 45 1.89 -1.04 3.02
C PHE A 45 1.52 -2.49 3.34
N ALA A 46 0.67 -3.11 2.53
CA ALA A 46 0.23 -4.48 2.74
C ALA A 46 1.37 -5.49 2.58
N THR A 47 2.21 -5.30 1.56
CA THR A 47 3.40 -6.13 1.32
C THR A 47 4.35 -6.05 2.50
N HIS A 48 4.72 -4.86 2.98
CA HIS A 48 5.62 -4.71 4.13
C HIS A 48 5.06 -5.34 5.40
N LEU A 49 3.76 -5.21 5.66
CA LEU A 49 3.14 -5.88 6.81
C LEU A 49 3.26 -7.41 6.72
N MET A 50 3.02 -7.96 5.52
CA MET A 50 3.10 -9.39 5.30
C MET A 50 4.53 -9.92 5.38
N GLU A 51 5.51 -9.18 4.82
CA GLU A 51 6.94 -9.48 4.94
C GLU A 51 7.42 -9.47 6.39
N ASN A 52 6.84 -8.60 7.23
CA ASN A 52 7.11 -8.55 8.67
C ASN A 52 6.33 -9.60 9.49
N GLY A 53 5.68 -10.57 8.83
CA GLY A 53 4.97 -11.67 9.50
C GLY A 53 3.59 -11.32 10.04
N THR A 54 3.00 -10.17 9.64
CA THR A 54 1.61 -9.84 10.02
C THR A 54 0.65 -10.79 9.31
N ASP A 55 -0.30 -11.37 10.05
CA ASP A 55 -1.25 -12.31 9.47
C ASP A 55 -2.21 -11.64 8.47
N ILE A 56 -2.68 -12.41 7.49
CA ILE A 56 -3.52 -11.92 6.39
C ILE A 56 -4.88 -11.39 6.86
N TYR A 57 -5.44 -11.89 7.96
CA TYR A 57 -6.73 -11.43 8.47
C TYR A 57 -6.60 -10.05 9.11
N THR A 58 -5.51 -9.80 9.83
CA THR A 58 -5.15 -8.48 10.36
C THR A 58 -4.92 -7.48 9.24
N ILE A 59 -4.13 -7.84 8.21
CA ILE A 59 -3.90 -6.98 7.04
C ILE A 59 -5.23 -6.65 6.35
N ARG A 60 -6.09 -7.65 6.11
CA ARG A 60 -7.43 -7.45 5.52
C ARG A 60 -8.25 -6.44 6.32
N LYS A 61 -8.26 -6.58 7.65
CA LYS A 61 -9.00 -5.71 8.57
C LYS A 61 -8.48 -4.27 8.53
N TRP A 62 -7.18 -4.06 8.61
CA TRP A 62 -6.58 -2.72 8.57
C TRP A 62 -6.74 -2.03 7.23
N MET A 63 -6.71 -2.79 6.14
CA MET A 63 -6.99 -2.25 4.82
C MET A 63 -8.49 -2.00 4.61
N GLY A 64 -9.39 -2.65 5.36
CA GLY A 64 -10.83 -2.55 5.13
C GLY A 64 -11.27 -3.28 3.85
N HIS A 65 -10.57 -4.35 3.48
CA HIS A 65 -10.98 -5.18 2.35
C HIS A 65 -12.19 -6.05 2.72
N ARG A 66 -13.23 -6.00 1.88
CA ARG A 66 -14.42 -6.84 2.03
C ARG A 66 -14.18 -8.32 1.73
N SER A 67 -13.15 -8.63 0.94
CA SER A 67 -12.81 -10.00 0.54
C SER A 67 -11.35 -10.33 0.82
N LEU A 68 -11.10 -11.57 1.24
CA LEU A 68 -9.75 -12.13 1.36
C LEU A 68 -9.06 -12.28 0.01
N VAL A 69 -9.80 -12.42 -1.10
CA VAL A 69 -9.25 -12.57 -2.45
C VAL A 69 -8.41 -11.35 -2.86
N THR A 70 -8.80 -10.15 -2.45
CA THR A 70 -8.02 -8.93 -2.73
C THR A 70 -6.73 -8.88 -1.90
N THR A 71 -6.71 -9.54 -0.75
CA THR A 71 -5.57 -9.55 0.18
C THR A 71 -4.63 -10.73 -0.11
N SER A 72 -5.14 -11.85 -0.64
CA SER A 72 -4.35 -13.03 -1.00
C SER A 72 -3.34 -12.74 -2.12
N ARG A 73 -3.56 -11.69 -2.91
CA ARG A 73 -2.57 -11.18 -3.87
C ARG A 73 -1.20 -10.91 -3.24
N TYR A 74 -1.14 -10.53 -1.96
CA TYR A 74 0.13 -10.28 -1.27
C TYR A 74 0.85 -11.57 -0.83
N MET A 75 0.14 -12.70 -0.69
CA MET A 75 0.76 -13.97 -0.27
C MET A 75 1.78 -14.52 -1.28
N HIS A 76 1.58 -14.24 -2.57
CA HIS A 76 2.55 -14.61 -3.60
C HIS A 76 3.92 -13.95 -3.36
N VAL A 77 3.94 -12.73 -2.83
CA VAL A 77 5.17 -11.99 -2.55
C VAL A 77 5.95 -12.65 -1.41
N THR A 78 5.26 -13.11 -0.36
CA THR A 78 5.91 -13.85 0.73
C THR A 78 6.42 -15.22 0.32
N ALA A 79 5.73 -15.92 -0.58
CA ALA A 79 6.20 -17.21 -1.08
C ALA A 79 7.52 -17.07 -1.86
N GLU A 80 7.62 -16.05 -2.71
CA GLU A 80 8.87 -15.72 -3.42
C GLU A 80 9.98 -15.25 -2.46
N HIS A 81 9.65 -14.55 -1.39
CA HIS A 81 10.61 -14.14 -0.36
C HIS A 81 11.12 -15.35 0.45
N MET A 82 10.23 -16.23 0.90
CA MET A 82 10.56 -17.46 1.62
C MET A 82 11.44 -18.39 0.79
N ALA A 83 11.21 -18.49 -0.53
CA ALA A 83 12.06 -19.26 -1.43
C ALA A 83 13.51 -18.75 -1.54
N LYS A 84 13.77 -17.49 -1.15
CA LYS A 84 15.12 -16.90 -1.10
C LYS A 84 15.81 -17.11 0.25
N VAL A 85 15.05 -17.49 1.29
CA VAL A 85 15.62 -17.83 2.61
C VAL A 85 16.17 -19.25 2.53
N LYS A 86 17.48 -19.42 2.68
CA LYS A 86 18.11 -20.75 2.74
C LYS A 86 17.51 -21.55 3.90
N SER A 87 17.12 -22.79 3.64
CA SER A 87 16.68 -23.70 4.69
C SER A 87 17.81 -23.88 5.71
N PRO A 88 17.52 -23.90 7.02
CA PRO A 88 18.48 -24.33 8.04
C PRO A 88 19.00 -25.76 7.81
N LEU A 89 18.30 -26.56 7.00
CA LEU A 89 18.70 -27.92 6.61
C LEU A 89 19.63 -27.95 5.38
N ASP A 90 19.79 -26.82 4.68
CA ASP A 90 20.70 -26.65 3.54
C ASP A 90 22.04 -25.98 3.95
N MET A 91 22.33 -25.94 5.27
CA MET A 91 23.59 -25.46 5.86
C MET A 91 24.49 -26.60 6.30
#